data_AF-A0A957L851-F1
#
_entry.id   AF-A0A957L851-F1
#
_cell.length_a   1.000
_cell.length_b   1.000
_cell.length_c   1.000
_cell.angle_alpha   90.00
_cell.angle_beta   90.00
_cell.angle_gamma   90.00
#
_symmetry.space_group_name_H-M   'P 1'
#
loop_
_entity.id
_entity.type
_entity.pdbx_description
1 polymer ?
#
loop_
_entity_poly.entity_id
_entity_poly.type
_entity_poly.pdbx_seq_one_letter_code
_entity_poly.pdbx_strand_id
1 'polypeptide(L)' 'MNSPVMQGLNLNAPAFVKNAKLVAWVADMAALCKPDSIYWCDGSQEEYDRLCQELVDAGTFTKLNP' A
#
# COMPACT_ATOMS: atom_id res chain seq x y z
N MET A 1 -1.15 23.82 -9.73
CA MET A 1 -0.34 22.75 -10.34
C MET A 1 -1.32 21.72 -10.85
N ASN A 2 -1.55 21.73 -12.17
CA ASN A 2 -2.49 20.82 -12.82
C ASN A 2 -1.67 19.64 -13.34
N SER A 3 -1.65 18.52 -12.60
CA SER A 3 -1.11 17.27 -13.11
C SER A 3 -2.22 16.52 -13.85
N PRO A 4 -1.98 16.08 -15.10
CA PRO A 4 -2.94 15.25 -15.82
C PRO A 4 -2.96 13.89 -15.12
N VAL A 5 -4.10 13.51 -14.56
CA VAL A 5 -4.27 12.18 -13.96
C VAL A 5 -4.05 11.16 -15.06
N MET A 6 -2.93 10.44 -15.00
CA MET A 6 -2.60 9.39 -15.96
C MET A 6 -3.62 8.26 -15.82
N GLN A 7 -4.45 8.08 -16.84
CA GLN A 7 -5.27 6.89 -17.04
C GLN A 7 -4.33 5.70 -17.27
N GLY A 8 -4.34 4.72 -16.35
CA GLY A 8 -3.62 3.45 -16.51
C GLY A 8 -3.05 2.85 -15.23
N LEU A 9 -2.96 3.62 -14.14
CA LEU A 9 -2.50 3.09 -12.85
C LEU A 9 -3.62 2.30 -12.17
N ASN A 10 -3.43 0.98 -12.04
CA ASN A 10 -4.29 0.19 -11.18
C ASN A 10 -3.89 0.42 -9.72
N LEU A 11 -4.63 1.31 -9.05
CA LEU A 11 -4.40 1.65 -7.65
C LEU A 11 -4.91 0.58 -6.68
N ASN A 12 -5.69 -0.41 -7.15
CA ASN A 12 -6.34 -1.43 -6.32
C ASN A 12 -7.03 -0.86 -5.06
N ALA A 13 -7.59 0.34 -5.15
CA ALA A 13 -8.22 1.01 -4.01
C ALA A 13 -9.47 0.22 -3.56
N PRO A 14 -9.55 -0.22 -2.30
CA PRO A 14 -10.68 -1.01 -1.82
C PRO A 14 -11.92 -0.15 -1.59
N ALA A 15 -13.09 -0.79 -1.57
CA ALA A 15 -14.39 -0.10 -1.49
C ALA A 15 -14.58 0.75 -0.21
N PHE A 16 -13.82 0.48 0.85
CA PHE A 16 -13.85 1.28 2.08
C PHE A 16 -13.13 2.63 1.93
N VAL A 17 -12.30 2.82 0.89
CA VAL A 17 -11.62 4.10 0.61
C VAL A 17 -12.54 4.99 -0.22
N LYS A 18 -13.22 5.91 0.47
CA LYS A 18 -14.20 6.83 -0.16
C LYS A 18 -13.66 8.23 -0.45
N ASN A 19 -12.48 8.57 0.08
CA ASN A 19 -11.92 9.91 -0.04
C ASN A 19 -11.25 10.09 -1.42
N ALA A 20 -11.91 10.80 -2.33
CA ALA A 20 -11.40 11.03 -3.68
C ALA A 20 -10.07 11.80 -3.71
N LYS A 21 -9.82 12.72 -2.76
CA LYS A 21 -8.55 13.46 -2.69
C LYS A 21 -7.39 12.54 -2.29
N LEU A 22 -7.64 11.59 -1.39
CA LEU A 22 -6.66 10.57 -1.03
C LEU A 22 -6.30 9.71 -2.24
N VAL A 23 -7.30 9.21 -2.98
CA VAL A 23 -7.08 8.37 -4.18
C VAL A 23 -6.29 9.14 -5.25
N ALA A 24 -6.63 10.41 -5.49
CA ALA A 24 -5.90 11.25 -6.43
C ALA A 24 -4.43 11.43 -6.02
N TRP A 25 -4.18 11.71 -4.73
CA TRP A 25 -2.82 11.83 -4.22
C TRP A 25 -2.02 10.53 -4.34
N VAL A 26 -2.62 9.37 -4.04
CA VAL A 26 -1.96 8.07 -4.23
C VAL A 26 -1.62 7.83 -5.70
N ALA A 27 -2.50 8.25 -6.63
CA ALA A 27 -2.22 8.17 -8.07
C ALA A 27 -0.99 8.99 -8.46
N ASP A 28 -0.89 10.23 -7.94
CA ASP A 28 0.26 11.10 -8.18
C ASP A 28 1.56 10.48 -7.63
N MET A 29 1.52 9.88 -6.44
CA MET A 29 2.68 9.21 -5.83
C MET A 29 3.08 7.96 -6.60
N ALA A 30 2.12 7.16 -7.08
CA ALA A 30 2.40 5.97 -7.85
C ALA A 30 3.05 6.31 -9.20
N ALA A 31 2.61 7.40 -9.85
CA ALA A 31 3.22 7.89 -11.09
C ALA A 31 4.67 8.34 -10.88
N LEU A 32 4.98 8.92 -9.71
CA LEU A 32 6.32 9.38 -9.36
C LEU A 32 7.25 8.22 -8.97
N CYS A 33 6.82 7.40 -8.01
CA CYS A 33 7.65 6.35 -7.41
C CYS A 33 7.73 5.08 -8.25
N LYS A 34 6.75 4.83 -9.13
CA LYS A 34 6.65 3.64 -9.99
C LYS A 34 6.84 2.32 -9.21
N PRO A 35 6.07 2.08 -8.14
CA PRO A 35 6.21 0.85 -7.36
C PRO A 35 5.74 -0.37 -8.17
N ASP A 36 6.26 -1.56 -7.83
CA ASP A 36 5.80 -2.81 -8.44
C ASP A 36 4.34 -3.12 -8.11
N SER A 37 3.90 -2.78 -6.89
CA SER A 37 2.51 -2.94 -6.45
C SER A 37 2.12 -1.93 -5.38
N ILE A 38 0.81 -1.73 -5.21
CA ILE A 38 0.20 -0.91 -4.15
C ILE A 38 -0.65 -1.83 -3.29
N TYR A 39 -0.41 -1.81 -1.98
CA TYR A 39 -1.19 -2.55 -0.99
C TYR A 39 -1.87 -1.56 -0.04
N TRP A 40 -3.18 -1.72 0.17
CA TRP A 40 -3.97 -0.90 1.09
C TRP A 40 -4.15 -1.64 2.40
N CYS A 41 -3.50 -1.14 3.45
CA CYS A 41 -3.59 -1.73 4.79
C CYS A 41 -5.01 -1.62 5.36
N ASP A 42 -5.58 -2.75 5.80
CA ASP A 42 -6.88 -2.79 6.49
C ASP A 42 -6.74 -2.74 8.02
N GLY A 43 -5.54 -2.98 8.55
CA GLY A 43 -5.23 -2.94 9.99
C GLY A 43 -5.72 -4.17 10.76
N SER A 44 -6.11 -5.25 10.08
CA SER A 44 -6.49 -6.51 10.71
C SER A 44 -5.31 -7.22 11.40
N GLN A 45 -5.62 -8.15 12.31
CA GLN A 45 -4.58 -8.96 12.96
C GLN A 45 -3.92 -9.90 11.94
N GLU A 46 -4.70 -10.43 11.01
CA GLU A 46 -4.22 -11.31 9.94
C GLU A 46 -3.23 -10.58 9.01
N GLU A 47 -3.51 -9.32 8.69
CA GLU A 47 -2.57 -8.46 7.96
C GLU A 47 -1.28 -8.24 8.73
N TYR A 48 -1.38 -7.89 10.01
CA TYR A 48 -0.22 -7.68 10.87
C TYR A 48 0.66 -8.93 10.93
N ASP A 49 0.06 -10.10 11.18
CA ASP A 49 0.78 -11.36 11.29
C ASP A 49 1.49 -11.72 9.99
N ARG A 50 0.82 -11.51 8.83
CA ARG A 50 1.41 -11.73 7.50
C ARG A 50 2.62 -10.83 7.25
N LEU A 51 2.47 -9.52 7.48
CA LEU A 51 3.57 -8.57 7.26
C LEU A 51 4.74 -8.81 8.22
N CYS A 52 4.46 -9.14 9.48
CA CYS A 52 5.51 -9.54 10.43
C CYS A 52 6.26 -10.78 9.96
N GLN A 53 5.55 -11.78 9.43
CA GLN A 53 6.18 -12.98 8.89
C GLN A 53 7.05 -12.65 7.66
N GLU A 54 6.56 -11.83 6.72
CA GLU A 54 7.35 -11.36 5.57
C GLU A 54 8.64 -10.64 6.01
N LEU A 55 8.57 -9.84 7.07
CA LEU A 55 9.75 -9.15 7.63
C LEU A 55 10.72 -10.11 8.33
N VAL A 56 10.25 -11.19 8.94
CA VAL A 56 11.10 -12.25 9.50
C VAL A 56 11.78 -13.01 8.37
N ASP A 57 11.04 -13.38 7.32
CA ASP A 57 11.57 -14.10 6.16
C ASP A 57 12.62 -13.26 5.41
N ALA A 58 12.43 -11.94 5.36
CA ALA A 58 13.39 -10.98 4.81
C ALA A 58 14.59 -10.69 5.74
N GLY A 59 14.60 -11.22 6.98
CA GLY A 59 15.64 -10.97 7.97
C GLY A 59 15.63 -9.57 8.60
N THR A 60 14.59 -8.77 8.35
CA THR A 60 14.41 -7.46 8.98
C THR A 60 13.98 -7.62 10.44
N PHE A 61 13.11 -8.58 10.72
CA PHE A 61 12.64 -8.92 12.06
C PHE A 61 13.23 -10.23 12.56
N THR A 62 13.37 -10.34 13.88
CA THR A 62 13.63 -11.61 14.58
C THR A 62 12.46 -11.91 15.48
N LYS A 63 11.85 -13.10 15.31
CA LYS A 63 10.77 -13.55 16.17
C LYS A 63 11.31 -13.82 17.57
N LEU A 64 10.76 -13.13 18.57
CA LEU A 64 11.15 -13.32 19.97
C LEU A 64 10.56 -14.62 20.53
N ASN A 65 11.21 -15.15 21.55
CA ASN A 65 10.63 -16.22 22.35
C ASN A 65 9.44 -15.67 23.14
N PRO A 66 8.35 -16.44 23.26
CA PRO A 66 7.21 -16.07 24.09
C PRO A 66 7.57 -16.00 25.58
#